data_AF-A0A1G3FJ96-F1
#
_entry.id   AF-A0A1G3FJ96-F1
#
_cell.length_a   1.000
_cell.length_b   1.000
_cell.length_c   1.000
_cell.angle_alpha   90.00
_cell.angle_beta   90.00
_cell.angle_gamma   90.00
#
_symmetry.space_group_name_H-M   'P 1'
#
loop_
_entity.id
_entity.type
_entity.pdbx_description
1 polymer ?
#
loop_
_entity_poly.entity_id
_entity_poly.type
_entity_poly.pdbx_seq_one_letter_code
_entity_poly.pdbx_strand_id
1 'polypeptide(L)'
;MNSSYTAFQFWSGHRKHLIDEHKFFVSQARQRLFAQFEDEEMKHAADAHAEATWEAMGQHFDPDRHDLGDFAEQAYEAGIDLYLSLCDMREQVLFAMLVSIFHRWEKELRDWLVREMRHWMQDETAFRRVWSSSFVEVLNLLKDLGLDVRSKPYFTALDGCRLVVNVHKHGDGKSLDNLKRQYPEFIVSDDEIAKSGGAALSWKDHADLHISTEQFEAVSNAIVLFWNDVPECITLGEIKKLPKWLLDAAPSISFK
;
A
#
# COMPACT_ATOMS: atom_id res chain seq x y z
N MET A 1 4.60 10.52 -39.17
CA MET A 1 3.36 11.09 -38.59
C MET A 1 3.63 12.54 -38.17
N ASN A 2 2.62 13.42 -38.13
CA ASN A 2 2.84 14.81 -37.68
C ASN A 2 3.17 14.78 -36.17
N SER A 3 4.29 15.37 -35.76
CA SER A 3 4.81 15.30 -34.39
C SER A 3 3.92 15.97 -33.34
N SER A 4 2.89 16.70 -33.77
CA SER A 4 1.97 17.47 -32.93
C SER A 4 0.69 16.72 -32.50
N TYR A 5 0.46 15.47 -32.94
CA TYR A 5 -0.74 14.72 -32.54
C TYR A 5 -0.62 14.25 -31.08
N THR A 6 -1.66 14.49 -30.28
CA THR A 6 -1.76 13.99 -28.90
C THR A 6 -1.81 12.46 -28.88
N ALA A 7 -0.92 11.85 -28.12
CA ALA A 7 -0.87 10.41 -27.87
C ALA A 7 -1.51 10.04 -26.54
N PHE A 8 -1.25 10.82 -25.49
CA PHE A 8 -1.89 10.65 -24.18
C PHE A 8 -2.44 11.99 -23.74
N GLN A 9 -3.70 11.99 -23.31
CA GLN A 9 -4.32 13.12 -22.66
C GLN A 9 -4.67 12.75 -21.22
N PHE A 10 -4.40 13.67 -20.30
CA PHE A 10 -4.82 13.55 -18.92
C PHE A 10 -5.52 14.84 -18.51
N TRP A 11 -6.74 14.97 -19.01
CA TRP A 11 -7.57 16.15 -18.77
C TRP A 11 -7.74 16.42 -17.27
N SER A 12 -7.60 17.69 -16.90
CA SER A 12 -7.61 18.16 -15.51
C SER A 12 -8.78 17.67 -14.67
N GLY A 13 -9.99 17.53 -15.24
CA GLY A 13 -11.14 17.00 -14.49
C GLY A 13 -11.06 15.51 -14.18
N HIS A 14 -10.47 14.70 -15.07
CA HIS A 14 -10.23 13.28 -14.77
C HIS A 14 -9.12 13.09 -13.73
N ARG A 15 -8.03 13.86 -13.84
CA ARG A 15 -6.99 13.93 -12.79
C ARG A 15 -7.59 14.30 -11.44
N LYS A 16 -8.39 15.37 -11.40
CA LYS A 16 -9.08 15.83 -10.20
C LYS A 16 -9.98 14.74 -9.61
N HIS A 17 -10.74 14.05 -10.45
CA HIS A 17 -11.60 12.95 -10.00
C HIS A 17 -10.82 11.82 -9.32
N LEU A 18 -9.74 11.32 -9.94
CA LEU A 18 -8.90 10.26 -9.34
C LEU A 18 -8.30 10.69 -7.99
N ILE A 19 -7.81 11.93 -7.90
CA ILE A 19 -7.26 12.48 -6.66
C ILE A 19 -8.34 12.64 -5.59
N ASP A 20 -9.50 13.19 -5.95
CA ASP A 20 -10.61 13.42 -5.01
C ASP A 20 -11.17 12.10 -4.48
N GLU A 21 -11.34 11.09 -5.33
CA GLU A 21 -11.79 9.75 -4.91
C GLU A 21 -10.77 9.06 -4.00
N HIS A 22 -9.48 9.14 -4.31
CA HIS A 22 -8.41 8.60 -3.45
C HIS A 22 -8.42 9.28 -2.07
N LYS A 23 -8.48 10.61 -2.04
CA LYS A 23 -8.55 11.39 -0.79
C LYS A 23 -9.81 11.07 0.01
N PHE A 24 -10.95 10.95 -0.67
CA PHE A 24 -12.20 10.54 -0.03
C PHE A 24 -12.04 9.17 0.62
N PHE A 25 -11.56 8.16 -0.11
CA PHE A 25 -11.33 6.82 0.42
C PHE A 25 -10.43 6.84 1.66
N VAL A 26 -9.27 7.52 1.57
CA VAL A 26 -8.32 7.62 2.69
C VAL A 26 -8.95 8.32 3.89
N SER A 27 -9.69 9.41 3.68
CA SER A 27 -10.38 10.11 4.77
C SER A 27 -11.41 9.23 5.47
N GLN A 28 -12.15 8.41 4.72
CA GLN A 28 -13.16 7.51 5.27
C GLN A 28 -12.52 6.31 5.98
N ALA A 29 -11.42 5.76 5.46
CA ALA A 29 -10.66 4.72 6.12
C ALA A 29 -10.15 5.19 7.49
N ARG A 30 -9.61 6.41 7.57
CA ARG A 30 -9.18 7.01 8.85
C ARG A 30 -10.34 7.14 9.84
N GLN A 31 -11.42 7.79 9.41
CA GLN A 31 -12.54 8.09 10.29
C GLN A 31 -13.27 6.84 10.78
N ARG A 32 -13.38 5.82 9.93
CA ARG A 32 -14.24 4.66 10.20
C ARG A 32 -13.48 3.43 10.68
N LEU A 33 -12.19 3.31 10.35
CA LEU A 33 -11.39 2.16 10.71
C LEU A 33 -10.29 2.55 11.68
N PHE A 34 -9.37 3.43 11.29
CA PHE A 34 -8.16 3.70 12.10
C PHE A 34 -8.49 4.34 13.44
N ALA A 35 -9.49 5.22 13.49
CA ALA A 35 -9.92 5.87 14.73
C ALA A 35 -10.32 4.88 15.83
N GLN A 36 -10.79 3.68 15.48
CA GLN A 36 -11.17 2.64 16.46
C GLN A 36 -9.96 1.90 17.05
N PHE A 37 -8.78 2.08 16.47
CA PHE A 37 -7.53 1.44 16.86
C PHE A 37 -6.50 2.45 17.38
N GLU A 38 -6.94 3.66 17.72
CA GLU A 38 -6.12 4.58 18.50
C GLU A 38 -5.90 3.99 19.89
N ASP A 39 -4.70 4.17 20.45
CA ASP A 39 -4.28 3.49 21.69
C ASP A 39 -5.27 3.72 22.85
N GLU A 40 -5.82 4.93 22.97
CA GLU A 40 -6.79 5.26 24.02
C GLU A 40 -8.12 4.54 23.85
N GLU A 41 -8.61 4.36 22.62
CA GLU A 41 -9.84 3.61 22.33
C GLU A 41 -9.66 2.12 22.61
N MET A 42 -8.50 1.56 22.26
CA MET A 42 -8.17 0.16 22.53
C MET A 42 -8.02 -0.11 24.03
N LYS A 43 -7.35 0.79 24.77
CA LYS A 43 -7.26 0.70 26.24
C LYS A 43 -8.63 0.77 26.88
N HIS A 44 -9.47 1.72 26.48
CA HIS A 44 -10.83 1.83 26.99
C HIS A 44 -11.65 0.56 26.74
N ALA A 45 -11.53 -0.05 25.55
CA ALA A 45 -12.18 -1.32 25.24
C ALA A 45 -11.65 -2.49 26.10
N ALA A 46 -10.34 -2.55 26.32
CA ALA A 46 -9.69 -3.54 27.17
C ALA A 46 -10.10 -3.43 28.63
N ASP A 47 -10.12 -2.22 29.19
CA ASP A 47 -10.54 -1.95 30.57
C ASP A 47 -12.01 -2.32 30.78
N ALA A 48 -12.88 -1.94 29.83
CA ALA A 48 -14.29 -2.32 29.88
C ALA A 48 -14.48 -3.84 29.79
N HIS A 49 -13.63 -4.55 29.04
CA HIS A 49 -13.67 -6.00 28.95
C HIS A 49 -13.18 -6.68 30.24
N ALA A 50 -12.15 -6.14 30.88
CA ALA A 50 -11.68 -6.60 32.18
C ALA A 50 -12.77 -6.43 33.25
N GLU A 51 -13.42 -5.27 33.32
CA GLU A 51 -14.51 -5.02 34.27
C GLU A 51 -15.70 -5.97 34.03
N ALA A 52 -16.13 -6.14 32.77
CA ALA A 52 -17.22 -7.06 32.44
C ALA A 52 -16.87 -8.52 32.81
N THR A 53 -15.60 -8.90 32.63
CA THR A 53 -15.10 -10.23 33.01
C THR A 53 -15.12 -10.41 34.53
N TRP A 54 -14.66 -9.40 35.28
CA TRP A 54 -14.72 -9.37 36.73
C TRP A 54 -16.16 -9.48 37.26
N GLU A 55 -17.08 -8.67 36.74
CA GLU A 55 -18.50 -8.69 37.11
C GLU A 55 -19.13 -10.07 36.84
N ALA A 56 -18.81 -10.69 35.70
CA ALA A 56 -19.33 -12.00 35.33
C ALA A 56 -18.81 -13.11 36.26
N MET A 57 -17.51 -13.11 36.59
CA MET A 57 -16.93 -14.07 37.53
C MET A 57 -17.50 -13.89 38.94
N GLY A 58 -17.67 -12.64 39.38
CA GLY A 58 -18.22 -12.29 40.70
C GLY A 58 -19.60 -12.88 40.97
N GLN A 59 -20.43 -13.11 39.94
CA GLN A 59 -21.74 -13.76 40.07
C GLN A 59 -21.67 -15.21 40.57
N HIS A 60 -20.51 -15.85 40.43
CA HIS A 60 -20.26 -17.25 40.80
C HIS A 60 -19.23 -17.38 41.93
N PHE A 61 -18.89 -16.29 42.61
CA PHE A 61 -17.91 -16.30 43.68
C PHE A 61 -18.41 -17.07 44.93
N ASP A 62 -17.59 -17.98 45.43
CA ASP A 62 -17.83 -18.74 46.65
C ASP A 62 -16.60 -18.55 47.56
N PRO A 63 -16.72 -17.80 48.67
CA PRO A 63 -15.59 -17.47 49.53
C PRO A 63 -14.95 -18.70 50.21
N ASP A 64 -15.66 -19.83 50.28
CA ASP A 64 -15.13 -21.05 50.87
C ASP A 64 -14.33 -21.88 49.85
N ARG A 65 -14.41 -21.54 48.56
CA ARG A 65 -13.81 -22.32 47.45
C ARG A 65 -12.91 -21.51 46.53
N HIS A 66 -13.09 -20.19 46.47
CA HIS A 66 -12.43 -19.31 45.49
C HIS A 66 -11.59 -18.25 46.20
N ASP A 67 -10.46 -17.91 45.57
CA ASP A 67 -9.65 -16.75 45.94
C ASP A 67 -10.06 -15.53 45.09
N LEU A 68 -10.26 -14.38 45.75
CA LEU A 68 -10.52 -13.12 45.06
C LEU A 68 -9.31 -12.68 44.23
N GLY A 69 -8.09 -13.01 44.66
CA GLY A 69 -6.86 -12.73 43.92
C GLY A 69 -6.87 -13.37 42.53
N ASP A 70 -7.20 -14.67 42.47
CA ASP A 70 -7.27 -15.42 41.20
C ASP A 70 -8.28 -14.81 40.22
N PHE A 71 -9.40 -14.27 40.72
CA PHE A 71 -10.43 -13.66 39.89
C PHE A 71 -9.97 -12.29 39.37
N ALA A 72 -9.23 -11.54 40.19
CA ALA A 72 -8.71 -10.23 39.80
C ALA A 72 -7.61 -10.36 38.75
N GLU A 73 -6.74 -11.36 38.90
CA GLU A 73 -5.70 -11.70 37.91
C GLU A 73 -6.33 -12.12 36.58
N GLN A 74 -7.30 -13.04 36.59
CA GLN A 74 -7.99 -13.48 35.37
C GLN A 74 -8.71 -12.33 34.63
N ALA A 75 -9.38 -11.43 35.36
CA ALA A 75 -10.02 -10.27 34.74
C ALA A 75 -9.00 -9.32 34.11
N TYR A 76 -7.86 -9.11 34.78
CA TYR A 76 -6.77 -8.29 34.26
C TYR A 76 -6.12 -8.91 33.02
N GLU A 77 -5.83 -10.21 33.04
CA GLU A 77 -5.31 -10.97 31.90
C GLU A 77 -6.26 -10.89 30.69
N ALA A 78 -7.57 -11.03 30.91
CA ALA A 78 -8.57 -10.91 29.84
C ALA A 78 -8.52 -9.53 29.15
N GLY A 79 -8.34 -8.45 29.93
CA GLY A 79 -8.12 -7.11 29.39
C GLY A 79 -6.85 -7.01 28.54
N ILE A 80 -5.72 -7.55 29.04
CA ILE A 80 -4.46 -7.60 28.29
C ILE A 80 -4.62 -8.36 26.96
N ASP A 81 -5.25 -9.53 27.00
CA ASP A 81 -5.45 -10.38 25.82
C ASP A 81 -6.28 -9.67 24.75
N LEU A 82 -7.34 -8.96 25.15
CA LEU A 82 -8.13 -8.15 24.22
C LEU A 82 -7.28 -7.01 23.63
N TYR A 83 -6.51 -6.30 24.46
CA TYR A 83 -5.65 -5.21 23.99
C TYR A 83 -4.63 -5.68 22.95
N LEU A 84 -3.96 -6.81 23.20
CA LEU A 84 -3.00 -7.40 22.26
C LEU A 84 -3.70 -7.83 20.96
N SER A 85 -4.87 -8.45 21.06
CA SER A 85 -5.67 -8.83 19.88
C SER A 85 -6.09 -7.60 19.04
N LEU A 86 -6.41 -6.48 19.69
CA LEU A 86 -6.71 -5.22 19.00
C LEU A 86 -5.48 -4.60 18.33
N CYS A 87 -4.29 -4.73 18.94
CA CYS A 87 -3.04 -4.32 18.31
C CYS A 87 -2.76 -5.11 17.03
N ASP A 88 -2.92 -6.44 17.06
CA ASP A 88 -2.78 -7.30 15.88
C ASP A 88 -3.80 -6.92 14.80
N MET A 89 -5.05 -6.67 15.20
CA MET A 89 -6.10 -6.25 14.28
C MET A 89 -5.81 -4.90 13.64
N ARG A 90 -5.28 -3.93 14.40
CA ARG A 90 -4.85 -2.62 13.89
C ARG A 90 -3.85 -2.77 12.76
N GLU A 91 -2.82 -3.60 12.97
CA GLU A 91 -1.81 -3.86 11.94
C GLU A 91 -2.45 -4.46 10.68
N GLN A 92 -3.28 -5.50 10.83
CA GLN A 92 -3.97 -6.12 9.69
C GLN A 92 -4.86 -5.12 8.91
N VAL A 93 -5.57 -4.24 9.62
CA VAL A 93 -6.39 -3.20 9.01
C VAL A 93 -5.52 -2.21 8.22
N LEU A 94 -4.39 -1.77 8.78
CA LEU A 94 -3.44 -0.90 8.08
C LEU A 94 -2.88 -1.56 6.82
N PHE A 95 -2.44 -2.82 6.91
CA PHE A 95 -1.99 -3.60 5.75
C PHE A 95 -3.07 -3.70 4.67
N ALA A 96 -4.30 -4.07 5.05
CA ALA A 96 -5.42 -4.22 4.11
C ALA A 96 -5.75 -2.90 3.40
N MET A 97 -5.69 -1.78 4.11
CA MET A 97 -5.90 -0.45 3.53
C MET A 97 -4.75 -0.04 2.61
N LEU A 98 -3.49 -0.30 2.99
CA LEU A 98 -2.32 -0.01 2.16
C LEU A 98 -2.38 -0.77 0.84
N VAL A 99 -2.64 -2.09 0.92
CA VAL A 99 -2.81 -2.96 -0.25
C VAL A 99 -3.93 -2.46 -1.14
N SER A 100 -5.04 -2.02 -0.55
CA SER A 100 -6.21 -1.54 -1.28
C SER A 100 -5.92 -0.26 -2.07
N ILE A 101 -5.31 0.76 -1.45
CA ILE A 101 -4.98 2.01 -2.17
C ILE A 101 -3.94 1.79 -3.26
N PHE A 102 -2.94 0.94 -3.02
CA PHE A 102 -1.89 0.65 -3.99
C PHE A 102 -2.44 -0.10 -5.20
N HIS A 103 -3.20 -1.17 -4.99
CA HIS A 103 -3.81 -1.92 -6.09
C HIS A 103 -4.85 -1.10 -6.86
N ARG A 104 -5.60 -0.23 -6.18
CA ARG A 104 -6.53 0.69 -6.86
C ARG A 104 -5.77 1.63 -7.80
N TRP A 105 -4.75 2.30 -7.28
CA TRP A 105 -3.91 3.21 -8.06
C TRP A 105 -3.25 2.50 -9.26
N GLU A 106 -2.71 1.29 -9.06
CA GLU A 106 -2.08 0.53 -10.14
C GLU A 106 -3.08 0.18 -11.26
N LYS A 107 -4.32 -0.17 -10.90
CA LYS A 107 -5.40 -0.44 -11.87
C LYS A 107 -5.80 0.83 -12.61
N GLU A 108 -5.96 1.95 -11.91
CA GLU A 108 -6.29 3.25 -12.51
C GLU A 108 -5.20 3.71 -13.49
N LEU A 109 -3.93 3.51 -13.14
CA LEU A 109 -2.79 3.78 -14.02
C LEU A 109 -2.85 2.95 -15.30
N ARG A 110 -3.09 1.64 -15.19
CA ARG A 110 -3.17 0.75 -16.36
C ARG A 110 -4.40 1.05 -17.22
N ASP A 111 -5.52 1.37 -16.59
CA ASP A 111 -6.74 1.77 -17.29
C ASP A 111 -6.52 3.07 -18.07
N TRP A 112 -5.93 4.10 -17.45
CA TRP A 112 -5.55 5.33 -18.13
C TRP A 112 -4.63 5.06 -19.32
N LEU A 113 -3.55 4.29 -19.12
CA LEU A 113 -2.62 3.94 -20.21
C LEU A 113 -3.35 3.29 -21.39
N VAL A 114 -4.19 2.28 -21.11
CA VAL A 114 -4.94 1.57 -22.16
C VAL A 114 -5.95 2.50 -22.85
N ARG A 115 -6.68 3.32 -22.10
CA ARG A 115 -7.67 4.25 -22.66
C ARG A 115 -7.02 5.24 -23.62
N GLU A 116 -5.89 5.81 -23.23
CA GLU A 116 -5.17 6.76 -24.07
C GLU A 116 -4.54 6.08 -25.29
N MET A 117 -3.97 4.88 -25.13
CA MET A 117 -3.42 4.11 -26.24
C MET A 117 -4.48 3.77 -27.28
N ARG A 118 -5.74 3.50 -26.89
CA ARG A 118 -6.85 3.21 -27.82
C ARG A 118 -7.11 4.32 -28.85
N HIS A 119 -6.65 5.54 -28.61
CA HIS A 119 -6.82 6.65 -29.56
C HIS A 119 -5.90 6.53 -30.79
N TRP A 120 -4.77 5.83 -30.68
CA TRP A 120 -3.78 5.73 -31.76
C TRP A 120 -3.27 4.31 -32.01
N MET A 121 -3.71 3.35 -31.19
CA MET A 121 -3.43 1.92 -31.30
C MET A 121 -4.74 1.14 -31.38
N GLN A 122 -4.84 0.17 -32.29
CA GLN A 122 -6.02 -0.69 -32.47
C GLN A 122 -5.67 -2.17 -32.29
N ASP A 123 -4.98 -2.52 -31.19
CA ASP A 123 -4.58 -3.91 -30.91
C ASP A 123 -4.91 -4.30 -29.46
N GLU A 124 -5.92 -5.16 -29.30
CA GLU A 124 -6.33 -5.68 -27.98
C GLU A 124 -5.26 -6.53 -27.30
N THR A 125 -4.35 -7.14 -28.06
CA THR A 125 -3.25 -7.94 -27.51
C THR A 125 -2.26 -7.04 -26.79
N ALA A 126 -1.96 -5.86 -27.35
CA ALA A 126 -1.16 -4.85 -26.68
C ALA A 126 -1.81 -4.36 -25.37
N PHE A 127 -3.13 -4.14 -25.35
CA PHE A 127 -3.82 -3.70 -24.13
C PHE A 127 -3.80 -4.79 -23.05
N ARG A 128 -4.06 -6.06 -23.41
CA ARG A 128 -3.89 -7.19 -22.47
C ARG A 128 -2.45 -7.30 -21.98
N ARG A 129 -1.48 -6.96 -22.82
CA ARG A 129 -0.08 -6.94 -22.42
C ARG A 129 0.18 -5.83 -21.39
N VAL A 130 -0.36 -4.62 -21.56
CA VAL A 130 -0.30 -3.56 -20.53
C VAL A 130 -0.87 -4.04 -19.19
N TRP A 131 -2.00 -4.75 -19.19
CA TRP A 131 -2.59 -5.30 -17.95
C TRP A 131 -1.73 -6.37 -17.27
N SER A 132 -1.04 -7.22 -18.05
CA SER A 132 -0.21 -8.32 -17.54
C SER A 132 1.27 -7.95 -17.31
N SER A 133 1.69 -6.75 -17.70
CA SER A 133 3.06 -6.26 -17.50
C SER A 133 3.37 -6.11 -16.01
N SER A 134 4.60 -6.44 -15.62
CA SER A 134 5.13 -6.15 -14.29
C SER A 134 5.14 -4.64 -14.02
N PHE A 135 5.15 -4.26 -12.75
CA PHE A 135 5.28 -2.84 -12.36
C PHE A 135 6.53 -2.18 -12.97
N VAL A 136 7.65 -2.91 -13.00
CA VAL A 136 8.91 -2.44 -13.61
C VAL A 136 8.74 -2.12 -15.09
N GLU A 137 8.02 -2.96 -15.84
CA GLU A 137 7.71 -2.74 -17.26
C GLU A 137 6.79 -1.52 -17.45
N VAL A 138 5.80 -1.32 -16.57
CA VAL A 138 4.93 -0.13 -16.61
C VAL A 138 5.74 1.15 -16.35
N LEU A 139 6.63 1.16 -15.36
CA LEU A 139 7.50 2.31 -15.11
C LEU A 139 8.44 2.63 -16.28
N ASN A 140 8.93 1.59 -16.98
CA ASN A 140 9.75 1.78 -18.17
C ASN A 140 8.93 2.40 -19.31
N LEU A 141 7.68 1.94 -19.49
CA LEU A 141 6.75 2.58 -20.44
C LEU A 141 6.53 4.06 -20.08
N LEU A 142 6.24 4.39 -18.81
CA LEU A 142 6.07 5.79 -18.40
C LEU A 142 7.31 6.64 -18.69
N LYS A 143 8.50 6.10 -18.43
CA LYS A 143 9.78 6.78 -18.75
C LYS A 143 9.93 7.02 -20.26
N ASP A 144 9.58 6.03 -21.07
CA ASP A 144 9.60 6.13 -22.53
C ASP A 144 8.59 7.16 -23.07
N LEU A 145 7.49 7.39 -22.33
CA LEU A 145 6.50 8.46 -22.56
C LEU A 145 6.95 9.83 -21.99
N GLY A 146 8.14 9.93 -21.41
CA GLY A 146 8.69 11.19 -20.87
C GLY A 146 8.47 11.42 -19.37
N LEU A 147 7.81 10.50 -18.66
CA LEU A 147 7.60 10.56 -17.21
C LEU A 147 8.56 9.60 -16.49
N ASP A 148 9.75 10.08 -16.10
CA ASP A 148 10.70 9.28 -15.33
C ASP A 148 10.33 9.22 -13.84
N VAL A 149 9.32 8.41 -13.53
CA VAL A 149 8.79 8.18 -12.17
C VAL A 149 9.91 7.88 -11.17
N ARG A 150 10.93 7.09 -11.56
CA ARG A 150 12.01 6.66 -10.65
C ARG A 150 12.90 7.80 -10.19
N SER A 151 12.91 8.92 -10.92
CA SER A 151 13.65 10.12 -10.54
C SER A 151 12.89 11.03 -9.56
N LYS A 152 11.63 10.72 -9.27
CA LYS A 152 10.72 11.59 -8.52
C LYS A 152 10.74 11.29 -7.03
N PRO A 153 10.55 12.29 -6.16
CA PRO A 153 10.64 12.11 -4.71
C PRO A 153 9.59 11.15 -4.14
N TYR A 154 8.44 11.02 -4.81
CA TYR A 154 7.38 10.12 -4.38
C TYR A 154 7.64 8.64 -4.72
N PHE A 155 8.68 8.33 -5.50
CA PHE A 155 8.94 6.96 -5.96
C PHE A 155 9.29 6.00 -4.83
N THR A 156 10.10 6.44 -3.86
CA THR A 156 10.51 5.66 -2.69
C THR A 156 9.31 5.06 -1.97
N ALA A 157 8.27 5.86 -1.71
CA ALA A 157 7.06 5.39 -1.04
C ALA A 157 6.27 4.38 -1.90
N LEU A 158 6.13 4.63 -3.21
CA LEU A 158 5.42 3.71 -4.11
C LEU A 158 6.16 2.36 -4.27
N ASP A 159 7.50 2.40 -4.38
CA ASP A 159 8.30 1.19 -4.55
C ASP A 159 8.42 0.39 -3.25
N GLY A 160 8.56 1.06 -2.10
CA GLY A 160 8.45 0.45 -0.78
C GLY A 160 7.10 -0.26 -0.61
N CYS A 161 5.99 0.44 -0.90
CA CYS A 161 4.65 -0.14 -0.86
C CYS A 161 4.51 -1.36 -1.78
N ARG A 162 5.03 -1.30 -3.01
CA ARG A 162 5.03 -2.45 -3.93
C ARG A 162 5.72 -3.66 -3.30
N LEU A 163 6.86 -3.48 -2.65
CA LEU A 163 7.59 -4.57 -2.02
C LEU A 163 6.80 -5.13 -0.83
N VAL A 164 6.27 -4.27 0.04
CA VAL A 164 5.42 -4.65 1.17
C VAL A 164 4.22 -5.48 0.72
N VAL A 165 3.46 -5.01 -0.28
CA VAL A 165 2.30 -5.74 -0.83
C VAL A 165 2.71 -7.11 -1.38
N ASN A 166 3.87 -7.20 -2.03
CA ASN A 166 4.36 -8.49 -2.54
C ASN A 166 4.81 -9.44 -1.43
N VAL A 167 5.46 -8.95 -0.38
CA VAL A 167 5.85 -9.76 0.78
C VAL A 167 4.61 -10.24 1.53
N HIS A 168 3.65 -9.36 1.80
CA HIS A 168 2.39 -9.74 2.45
C HIS A 168 1.64 -10.84 1.68
N LYS A 169 1.69 -10.83 0.35
CA LYS A 169 1.03 -11.84 -0.50
C LYS A 169 1.79 -13.16 -0.61
N HIS A 170 3.12 -13.11 -0.66
CA HIS A 170 3.95 -14.25 -1.07
C HIS A 170 4.89 -14.77 0.02
N GLY A 171 5.00 -14.07 1.15
CA GLY A 171 5.94 -14.38 2.21
C GLY A 171 7.39 -14.12 1.80
N ASP A 172 8.27 -14.99 2.28
CA ASP A 172 9.72 -14.88 2.09
C ASP A 172 10.12 -15.01 0.62
N GLY A 173 11.12 -14.20 0.22
CA GLY A 173 11.73 -14.29 -1.10
C GLY A 173 12.28 -12.96 -1.58
N LYS A 174 12.39 -12.81 -2.91
CA LYS A 174 13.08 -11.65 -3.53
C LYS A 174 12.51 -10.30 -3.12
N SER A 175 11.21 -10.21 -2.86
CA SER A 175 10.58 -8.96 -2.42
C SER A 175 11.02 -8.61 -1.00
N LEU A 176 11.10 -9.59 -0.10
CA LEU A 176 11.60 -9.39 1.27
C LEU A 176 13.09 -9.04 1.26
N ASP A 177 13.90 -9.72 0.45
CA ASP A 177 15.32 -9.41 0.28
C ASP A 177 15.54 -7.97 -0.23
N ASN A 178 14.66 -7.50 -1.12
CA ASN A 178 14.71 -6.13 -1.60
C ASN A 178 14.25 -5.14 -0.54
N LEU A 179 13.19 -5.48 0.21
CA LEU A 179 12.64 -4.64 1.27
C LEU A 179 13.69 -4.42 2.37
N LYS A 180 14.31 -5.49 2.88
CA LYS A 180 15.40 -5.40 3.87
C LYS A 180 16.58 -4.54 3.42
N ARG A 181 16.88 -4.50 2.11
CA ARG A 181 18.01 -3.75 1.56
C ARG A 181 17.71 -2.28 1.29
N GLN A 182 16.48 -1.98 0.89
CA GLN A 182 16.12 -0.66 0.34
C GLN A 182 15.19 0.13 1.25
N TYR A 183 14.35 -0.57 2.01
CA TYR A 183 13.32 0.01 2.88
C TYR A 183 13.23 -0.79 4.20
N PRO A 184 14.32 -0.89 4.99
CA PRO A 184 14.36 -1.67 6.21
C PRO A 184 13.35 -1.20 7.27
N GLU A 185 12.86 0.04 7.18
CA GLU A 185 11.87 0.65 8.08
C GLU A 185 10.50 -0.07 8.09
N PHE A 186 10.24 -0.97 7.14
CA PHE A 186 9.04 -1.82 7.13
C PHE A 186 9.21 -3.16 7.86
N ILE A 187 10.40 -3.43 8.41
CA ILE A 187 10.75 -4.70 9.10
C ILE A 187 11.35 -4.44 10.48
N VAL A 188 12.14 -3.37 10.62
CA VAL A 188 12.90 -3.08 11.83
C VAL A 188 12.80 -1.60 12.14
N SER A 189 12.55 -1.27 13.40
CA SER A 189 12.56 0.11 13.87
C SER A 189 13.95 0.74 13.79
N ASP A 190 14.04 2.06 13.63
CA ASP A 190 15.32 2.79 13.62
C ASP A 190 16.14 2.51 14.89
N ASP A 191 15.46 2.37 16.02
CA ASP A 191 16.05 2.03 17.32
C ASP A 191 16.71 0.65 17.32
N GLU A 192 16.06 -0.35 16.73
CA GLU A 192 16.62 -1.70 16.61
C GLU A 192 17.82 -1.72 15.65
N ILE A 193 17.75 -1.01 14.52
CA ILE A 193 18.87 -0.85 13.59
C ILE A 193 20.06 -0.20 14.32
N ALA A 194 19.82 0.85 15.11
CA ALA A 194 20.87 1.54 15.87
C ALA A 194 21.52 0.63 16.92
N LYS A 195 20.75 -0.23 17.58
CA LYS A 195 21.23 -1.12 18.67
C LYS A 195 21.98 -2.35 18.15
N SER A 196 21.57 -2.90 17.02
CA SER A 196 22.07 -4.20 16.53
C SER A 196 22.85 -4.12 15.21
N GLY A 197 22.97 -2.92 14.63
CA GLY A 197 23.54 -2.72 13.31
C GLY A 197 22.73 -3.45 12.22
N GLY A 198 23.39 -3.78 11.10
CA GLY A 198 22.76 -4.52 10.01
C GLY A 198 22.43 -5.99 10.33
N ALA A 199 22.82 -6.49 11.51
CA ALA A 199 22.56 -7.86 11.92
C ALA A 199 21.06 -8.10 12.17
N ALA A 200 20.34 -7.10 12.72
CA ALA A 200 18.89 -7.11 12.97
C ALA A 200 18.08 -7.72 11.83
N LEU A 201 18.38 -7.30 10.60
CA LEU A 201 17.61 -7.66 9.41
C LEU A 201 17.84 -9.11 8.96
N SER A 202 18.92 -9.75 9.38
CA SER A 202 19.34 -11.06 8.85
C SER A 202 18.43 -12.20 9.31
N TRP A 203 17.90 -12.14 10.53
CA TRP A 203 17.02 -13.16 11.11
C TRP A 203 15.52 -12.87 10.94
N LYS A 204 15.17 -11.68 10.48
CA LYS A 204 13.77 -11.27 10.27
C LYS A 204 13.13 -12.03 9.10
N ASP A 205 11.84 -12.30 9.13
CA ASP A 205 11.10 -12.91 8.03
C ASP A 205 9.88 -12.07 7.64
N HIS A 206 9.00 -12.60 6.79
CA HIS A 206 7.79 -11.89 6.39
C HIS A 206 6.80 -11.60 7.53
N ALA A 207 6.87 -12.31 8.65
CA ALA A 207 6.01 -12.07 9.82
C ALA A 207 6.44 -10.83 10.61
N ASP A 208 7.67 -10.34 10.39
CA ASP A 208 8.17 -9.09 10.98
C ASP A 208 7.77 -7.84 10.17
N LEU A 209 6.92 -7.98 9.16
CA LEU A 209 6.37 -6.83 8.43
C LEU A 209 5.54 -5.96 9.38
N HIS A 210 5.87 -4.68 9.41
CA HIS A 210 5.09 -3.68 10.13
C HIS A 210 4.85 -2.45 9.23
N ILE A 211 3.70 -1.81 9.40
CA ILE A 211 3.36 -0.54 8.75
C ILE A 211 2.82 0.43 9.80
N SER A 212 3.38 1.63 9.85
CA SER A 212 2.85 2.72 10.64
C SER A 212 1.80 3.55 9.89
N THR A 213 0.98 4.30 10.62
CA THR A 213 0.04 5.26 10.03
C THR A 213 0.75 6.31 9.17
N GLU A 214 1.95 6.75 9.58
CA GLU A 214 2.78 7.70 8.83
C GLU A 214 3.24 7.11 7.49
N GLN A 215 3.64 5.84 7.47
CA GLN A 215 4.02 5.15 6.24
C GLN A 215 2.81 4.99 5.30
N PHE A 216 1.63 4.67 5.85
CA PHE A 216 0.39 4.65 5.07
C PHE A 216 0.08 6.03 4.46
N GLU A 217 0.21 7.10 5.23
CA GLU A 217 0.03 8.48 4.75
C GLU A 217 1.06 8.86 3.69
N ALA A 218 2.33 8.46 3.86
CA ALA A 218 3.39 8.71 2.88
C ALA A 218 3.06 8.08 1.52
N VAL A 219 2.55 6.85 1.50
CA VAL A 219 2.11 6.17 0.27
C VAL A 219 0.89 6.86 -0.34
N SER A 220 -0.10 7.21 0.48
CA SER A 220 -1.28 7.96 0.03
C SER A 220 -0.88 9.29 -0.63
N ASN A 221 0.03 10.05 0.00
CA ASN A 221 0.54 11.30 -0.54
C ASN A 221 1.34 11.08 -1.81
N ALA A 222 2.12 10.00 -1.90
CA ALA A 222 2.87 9.64 -3.10
C ALA A 222 1.96 9.36 -4.30
N ILE A 223 0.81 8.72 -4.10
CA ILE A 223 -0.21 8.52 -5.15
C ILE A 223 -0.76 9.86 -5.64
N VAL A 224 -1.06 10.80 -4.73
CA VAL A 224 -1.52 12.15 -5.11
C VAL A 224 -0.46 12.92 -5.87
N LEU A 225 0.79 12.87 -5.41
CA LEU A 225 1.93 13.52 -6.08
C LEU A 225 2.17 12.92 -7.46
N PHE A 226 2.07 11.60 -7.61
CA PHE A 226 2.14 10.93 -8.89
C PHE A 226 1.10 11.48 -9.87
N TRP A 227 -0.18 11.52 -9.49
CA TRP A 227 -1.23 12.02 -10.40
C TRP A 227 -1.08 13.49 -10.78
N ASN A 228 -0.52 14.31 -9.88
CA ASN A 228 -0.20 15.70 -10.19
C ASN A 228 1.00 15.84 -11.14
N ASP A 229 1.94 14.89 -11.12
CA ASP A 229 3.14 14.90 -11.97
C ASP A 229 2.87 14.34 -13.38
N VAL A 230 1.80 13.53 -13.56
CA VAL A 230 1.39 13.06 -14.90
C VAL A 230 1.07 14.26 -15.81
N PRO A 231 1.78 14.44 -16.94
CA PRO A 231 1.55 15.55 -17.86
C PRO A 231 0.11 15.56 -18.40
N GLU A 232 -0.44 16.74 -18.65
CA GLU A 232 -1.80 16.87 -19.22
C GLU A 232 -1.87 16.41 -20.68
N CYS A 233 -0.77 16.52 -21.41
CA CYS A 233 -0.66 16.09 -22.80
C CYS A 233 0.73 15.51 -23.04
N ILE A 234 0.77 14.38 -23.75
CA ILE A 234 1.99 13.79 -24.32
C ILE A 234 1.70 13.62 -25.80
N THR A 235 2.52 14.19 -26.67
CA THR A 235 2.39 14.08 -28.12
C THR A 235 3.12 12.84 -28.65
N LEU A 236 2.71 12.34 -29.82
CA LEU A 236 3.39 11.22 -30.49
C LEU A 236 4.87 11.52 -30.77
N GLY A 237 5.23 12.78 -30.99
CA GLY A 237 6.62 13.20 -31.21
C GLY A 237 7.49 13.13 -29.95
N GLU A 238 6.89 13.17 -28.76
CA GLU A 238 7.61 13.06 -27.48
C GLU A 238 7.87 11.60 -27.08
N ILE A 239 7.15 10.65 -27.68
CA ILE A 239 7.37 9.21 -27.46
C ILE A 239 8.68 8.83 -28.11
N LYS A 240 9.72 8.66 -27.29
CA LYS A 240 11.07 8.33 -27.77
C LYS A 240 11.14 6.94 -28.37
N LYS A 241 10.42 6.00 -27.77
CA LYS A 241 10.42 4.58 -28.12
C LYS A 241 9.23 3.89 -27.45
N LEU A 242 8.67 2.85 -28.05
CA LEU A 242 7.80 1.93 -27.31
C LEU A 242 8.57 0.71 -26.84
N PRO A 243 8.24 0.16 -25.66
CA PRO A 243 8.87 -1.06 -25.16
C PRO A 243 8.71 -2.23 -26.14
N LYS A 244 9.77 -3.04 -26.26
CA LYS A 244 9.77 -4.21 -27.16
C LYS A 244 8.60 -5.16 -26.88
N TRP A 245 8.29 -5.40 -25.60
CA TRP A 245 7.18 -6.27 -25.20
C TRP A 245 5.81 -5.79 -25.71
N LEU A 246 5.66 -4.47 -25.94
CA LEU A 246 4.44 -3.88 -26.43
C LEU A 246 4.36 -3.98 -27.96
N LEU A 247 5.48 -3.76 -28.64
CA LEU A 247 5.62 -3.90 -30.09
C LEU A 247 5.47 -5.36 -30.53
N ASP A 248 6.06 -6.30 -29.81
CA ASP A 248 5.94 -7.74 -30.07
C ASP A 248 4.48 -8.21 -29.92
N ALA A 249 3.72 -7.58 -29.01
CA ALA A 249 2.30 -7.86 -28.80
C ALA A 249 1.38 -7.24 -29.86
N ALA A 250 1.86 -6.25 -30.62
CA ALA A 250 1.11 -5.60 -31.69
C ALA A 250 2.00 -5.36 -32.93
N PRO A 251 2.32 -6.42 -33.70
CA PRO A 251 3.27 -6.35 -34.81
C PRO A 251 2.83 -5.44 -35.96
N SER A 252 1.54 -5.11 -36.02
CA SER A 252 0.93 -4.21 -37.01
C SER A 252 1.28 -2.74 -36.78
N ILE A 253 1.86 -2.40 -35.63
CA ILE A 253 2.21 -1.04 -35.26
C ILE A 253 3.63 -0.72 -35.76
N SER A 254 3.72 -0.08 -36.93
CA SER A 254 4.97 0.55 -37.35
C SER A 254 4.98 2.02 -36.90
N PHE A 255 5.82 2.36 -35.92
CA PHE A 255 6.29 3.74 -35.77
C PHE A 255 7.26 4.00 -36.92
N LYS A 256 6.84 4.81 -37.90
CA LYS A 256 7.74 5.41 -38.90
C LYS A 256 8.21 6.76 -38.40
#